data_AF-A0AA91EDU5-F1
#
_entry.id   AF-A0AA91EDU5-F1
#
_cell.length_a   1.000
_cell.length_b   1.000
_cell.length_c   1.000
_cell.angle_alpha   90.00
_cell.angle_beta   90.00
_cell.angle_gamma   90.00
#
_symmetry.space_group_name_H-M   'P 1'
#
loop_
_entity.id
_entity.type
_entity.pdbx_description
1 polymer ?
#
loop_
_entity_poly.entity_id
_entity_poly.type
_entity_poly.pdbx_seq_one_letter_code
_entity_poly.pdbx_strand_id
1 'polypeptide(L)'
;MADITLKYLTDLSSASGADEGDLLHINQSGNDRSITVEVLLNAMFNMRYPVGKVEWFSNGINPNTIWVGSTWARLPGAGKTIRLANATGSDVLQSGGNDSLKIAEQNLPAHSHTVNLTTDLYDHGTIDTTNNGSHIHTGNIGRSGGSITTIAGATADVGWTSNAVMKAAGDHVHKTQIGAHSHKVKGNTNDSGSGEQVNITNSFIKLAGWYRTA
;
A
#
# COMPACT_ATOMS: atom_id res chain seq x y z
N MET A 1 73.94 52.23 7.83
CA MET A 1 72.85 51.31 7.42
C MET A 1 73.32 50.65 6.15
N ALA A 2 73.67 49.36 6.21
CA ALA A 2 74.00 48.61 5.02
C ALA A 2 72.67 48.30 4.30
N ASP A 3 72.52 48.82 3.10
CA ASP A 3 71.44 48.47 2.18
C ASP A 3 71.56 46.96 1.89
N ILE A 4 70.66 46.16 2.46
CA ILE A 4 70.49 44.78 2.01
C ILE A 4 69.80 44.88 0.65
N THR A 5 70.60 44.91 -0.40
CA THR A 5 70.10 44.70 -1.75
C THR A 5 69.56 43.27 -1.79
N LEU A 6 68.23 43.11 -1.76
CA LEU A 6 67.52 41.84 -1.91
C LEU A 6 67.76 41.31 -3.33
N LYS A 7 68.97 40.79 -3.58
CA LYS A 7 69.48 40.31 -4.87
C LYS A 7 68.78 39.04 -5.38
N TYR A 8 67.73 38.59 -4.67
CA TYR A 8 67.02 37.33 -4.90
C TYR A 8 65.53 37.51 -5.21
N LEU A 9 64.98 38.73 -5.21
CA LEU A 9 63.61 38.96 -5.70
C LEU A 9 63.68 39.36 -7.18
N THR A 10 63.82 38.38 -8.06
CA THR A 10 63.38 38.54 -9.45
C THR A 10 61.85 38.52 -9.45
N ASP A 11 61.22 39.47 -10.15
CA ASP A 11 59.76 39.53 -10.28
C ASP A 11 59.22 38.18 -10.78
N LEU A 12 58.17 37.65 -10.13
CA LEU A 12 57.43 36.51 -10.66
C LEU A 12 56.83 36.95 -12.01
N SER A 13 57.22 36.27 -13.09
CA SER A 13 56.78 36.60 -14.45
C SER A 13 55.26 36.42 -14.65
N SER A 14 54.60 35.62 -13.81
CA SER A 14 53.17 35.63 -13.50
C SER A 14 52.87 34.59 -12.42
N ALA A 15 51.77 34.72 -11.67
CA ALA A 15 51.33 33.66 -10.75
C ALA A 15 51.02 32.33 -11.46
N SER A 16 50.72 32.37 -12.76
CA SER A 16 50.49 31.20 -13.61
C SER A 16 51.77 30.45 -14.02
N GLY A 17 52.94 31.02 -13.76
CA GLY A 17 54.23 30.40 -14.06
C GLY A 17 54.88 29.69 -12.88
N ALA A 18 54.22 29.65 -11.71
CA ALA A 18 54.74 28.97 -10.53
C ALA A 18 54.41 27.48 -10.57
N ASP A 19 55.43 26.65 -10.35
CA ASP A 19 55.30 25.19 -10.25
C ASP A 19 55.07 24.75 -8.79
N GLU A 20 54.53 23.55 -8.59
CA GLU A 20 54.23 22.99 -7.26
C GLU A 20 55.46 22.95 -6.33
N GLY A 21 56.64 22.75 -6.90
CA GLY A 21 57.91 22.71 -6.17
C GLY A 21 58.50 24.08 -5.84
N ASP A 22 57.96 25.18 -6.36
CA ASP A 22 58.50 26.52 -6.14
C ASP A 22 58.34 26.95 -4.68
N LEU A 23 59.30 27.72 -4.19
CA LEU A 23 59.33 28.21 -2.82
C LEU A 23 58.65 29.57 -2.69
N LEU A 24 57.66 29.63 -1.81
CA LEU A 24 57.05 30.85 -1.31
C LEU A 24 57.74 31.26 -0.01
N HIS A 25 58.44 32.39 -0.05
CA HIS A 25 59.04 33.00 1.14
C HIS A 25 57.98 33.75 1.95
N ILE A 26 57.93 33.46 3.23
CA ILE A 26 57.00 34.08 4.20
C ILE A 26 57.77 34.51 5.44
N ASN A 27 57.41 35.66 5.99
CA ASN A 27 57.90 36.07 7.30
C ASN A 27 56.96 35.53 8.38
N GLN A 28 57.47 34.71 9.29
CA GLN A 28 56.71 34.16 10.42
C GLN A 28 57.38 34.57 11.73
N SER A 29 56.75 35.49 12.45
CA SER A 29 57.22 36.00 13.74
C SER A 29 58.67 36.55 13.67
N GLY A 30 58.99 37.28 12.59
CA GLY A 30 60.31 37.88 12.40
C GLY A 30 61.38 36.95 11.84
N ASN A 31 61.04 35.68 11.54
CA ASN A 31 61.94 34.75 10.85
C ASN A 31 61.45 34.51 9.42
N ASP A 32 62.37 34.56 8.46
CA ASP A 32 62.07 34.18 7.08
C ASP A 32 62.04 32.66 6.96
N ARG A 33 60.92 32.15 6.47
CA ARG A 33 60.69 30.73 6.21
C ARG A 33 60.23 30.56 4.78
N SER A 34 60.39 29.36 4.25
CA SER A 34 59.88 29.02 2.92
C SER A 34 58.97 27.81 3.02
N ILE A 35 57.89 27.82 2.24
CA ILE A 35 57.03 26.65 2.00
C ILE A 35 56.94 26.43 0.50
N THR A 36 56.64 25.22 0.05
CA THR A 36 56.35 25.01 -1.37
C THR A 36 54.95 25.50 -1.72
N VAL A 37 54.74 25.86 -2.99
CA VAL A 37 53.40 26.17 -3.54
C VAL A 37 52.44 25.00 -3.28
N GLU A 38 52.90 23.76 -3.45
CA GLU A 38 52.13 22.55 -3.18
C GLU A 38 51.60 22.50 -1.73
N VAL A 39 52.46 22.76 -0.74
CA VAL A 39 52.06 22.74 0.68
C VAL A 39 50.97 23.78 0.95
N LEU A 40 51.09 24.98 0.35
CA LEU A 40 50.07 26.02 0.49
C LEU A 40 48.75 25.62 -0.18
N LEU A 41 48.78 25.11 -1.41
CA LEU A 41 47.59 24.67 -2.14
C LEU A 41 46.86 23.54 -1.40
N ASN A 42 47.60 22.56 -0.88
CA ASN A 42 47.04 21.48 -0.07
C ASN A 42 46.42 21.99 1.23
N ALA A 43 47.06 22.97 1.91
CA ALA A 43 46.48 23.60 3.09
C ALA A 43 45.18 24.34 2.76
N MET A 44 45.15 25.13 1.68
CA MET A 44 43.96 25.84 1.22
C MET A 44 42.84 24.86 0.81
N PHE A 45 43.18 23.78 0.12
CA PHE A 45 42.24 22.72 -0.24
C PHE A 45 41.63 22.09 1.02
N ASN A 46 42.45 21.71 1.99
CA ASN A 46 41.98 21.11 3.25
C ASN A 46 41.11 22.05 4.08
N MET A 47 41.42 23.35 4.08
CA MET A 47 40.56 24.37 4.72
C MET A 47 39.21 24.51 4.02
N ARG A 48 39.19 24.45 2.68
CA ARG A 48 37.94 24.59 1.91
C ARG A 48 37.09 23.31 1.93
N TYR A 49 37.74 22.16 1.98
CA TYR A 49 37.12 20.83 1.89
C TYR A 49 37.57 19.94 3.06
N PRO A 50 37.21 20.25 4.32
CA PRO A 50 37.53 19.36 5.44
C PRO A 50 36.90 17.97 5.28
N VAL A 51 37.44 16.98 5.98
CA VAL A 51 36.85 15.63 6.06
C VAL A 51 35.40 15.75 6.55
N GLY A 52 34.49 15.03 5.89
CA GLY A 52 33.05 15.10 6.12
C GLY A 52 32.32 16.15 5.29
N LYS A 53 33.01 17.06 4.59
CA LYS A 53 32.34 18.02 3.69
C LYS A 53 31.69 17.31 2.51
N VAL A 54 30.50 17.78 2.14
CA VAL A 54 29.71 17.29 1.01
C VAL A 54 29.83 18.24 -0.19
N GLU A 55 29.98 17.68 -1.39
CA GLU A 55 29.95 18.41 -2.66
C GLU A 55 29.02 17.71 -3.67
N TRP A 56 28.40 18.49 -4.54
CA TRP A 56 27.40 18.03 -5.52
C TRP A 56 27.82 18.37 -6.94
N PHE A 57 27.76 17.37 -7.82
CA PHE A 57 28.06 17.54 -9.25
C PHE A 57 26.80 17.35 -10.08
N SER A 58 26.61 18.20 -11.10
CA SER A 58 25.51 18.10 -12.08
C SER A 58 25.71 17.00 -13.13
N ASN A 59 26.84 16.27 -13.05
CA ASN A 59 27.24 15.24 -13.98
C ASN A 59 27.82 14.03 -13.21
N GLY A 60 28.37 13.06 -13.95
CA GLY A 60 28.93 11.83 -13.40
C GLY A 60 30.35 11.96 -12.83
N ILE A 61 30.88 13.17 -12.61
CA ILE A 61 32.27 13.35 -12.16
C ILE A 61 32.49 12.63 -10.82
N ASN A 62 33.63 11.95 -10.74
CA ASN A 62 34.16 11.38 -9.52
C ASN A 62 35.22 12.35 -8.95
N PRO A 63 35.00 12.96 -7.77
CA PRO A 63 35.97 13.89 -7.18
C PRO A 63 37.36 13.26 -6.96
N ASN A 64 37.44 11.94 -6.75
CA ASN A 64 38.72 11.24 -6.63
C ASN A 64 39.61 11.33 -7.88
N THR A 65 39.04 11.64 -9.06
CA THR A 65 39.83 11.79 -10.30
C THR A 65 40.28 13.22 -10.56
N ILE A 66 39.65 14.21 -9.93
CA ILE A 66 39.97 15.64 -10.14
C ILE A 66 40.68 16.27 -8.94
N TRP A 67 40.56 15.68 -7.74
CA TRP A 67 41.22 16.13 -6.52
C TRP A 67 42.14 15.03 -5.99
N VAL A 68 43.24 14.83 -6.72
CA VAL A 68 44.29 13.85 -6.37
C VAL A 68 44.82 14.16 -4.96
N GLY A 69 45.09 13.12 -4.17
CA GLY A 69 45.51 13.26 -2.77
C GLY A 69 44.35 13.40 -1.77
N SER A 70 43.11 13.40 -2.23
CA SER A 70 41.92 13.32 -1.39
C SER A 70 41.08 12.08 -1.70
N THR A 71 40.33 11.60 -0.72
CA THR A 71 39.42 10.45 -0.88
C THR A 71 37.99 10.87 -0.59
N TRP A 72 37.08 10.47 -1.47
CA TRP A 72 35.67 10.82 -1.43
C TRP A 72 34.79 9.58 -1.63
N ALA A 73 33.75 9.47 -0.82
CA ALA A 73 32.73 8.44 -0.94
C ALA A 73 31.43 9.02 -1.49
N ARG A 74 30.67 8.21 -2.22
CA ARG A 74 29.35 8.61 -2.73
C ARG A 74 28.37 8.72 -1.56
N LEU A 75 27.50 9.73 -1.58
CA LEU A 75 26.41 9.78 -0.61
C LEU A 75 25.54 8.51 -0.74
N PRO A 76 25.16 7.89 0.40
CA PRO A 76 24.48 6.60 0.38
C PRO A 76 23.03 6.73 -0.11
N GLY A 77 22.64 5.80 -0.99
CA GLY A 77 21.28 5.63 -1.49
C GLY A 77 20.95 6.43 -2.74
N ALA A 78 20.55 5.73 -3.81
CA ALA A 78 20.11 6.36 -5.04
C ALA A 78 18.71 6.98 -4.91
N GLY A 79 18.49 8.12 -5.56
CA GLY A 79 17.17 8.76 -5.66
C GLY A 79 16.64 9.39 -4.37
N LYS A 80 17.45 9.49 -3.31
CA LYS A 80 17.03 10.08 -2.04
C LYS A 80 17.05 11.61 -2.07
N THR A 81 16.12 12.22 -1.35
CA THR A 81 16.12 13.65 -1.02
C THR A 81 16.89 13.87 0.29
N ILE A 82 17.66 14.97 0.36
CA ILE A 82 18.46 15.30 1.54
C ILE A 82 17.63 16.08 2.55
N ARG A 83 17.75 15.70 3.82
CA ARG A 83 17.14 16.37 4.96
C ARG A 83 18.22 16.88 5.89
N LEU A 84 17.90 17.92 6.65
CA LEU A 84 18.80 18.43 7.70
C LEU A 84 18.79 17.45 8.86
N ALA A 85 19.99 17.08 9.31
CA ALA A 85 20.19 16.36 10.56
C ALA A 85 19.71 17.22 11.75
N ASN A 86 19.39 16.57 12.85
CA ASN A 86 19.07 17.24 14.10
C ASN A 86 20.30 18.01 14.65
N ALA A 87 20.04 18.92 15.59
CA ALA A 87 21.08 19.83 16.11
C ALA A 87 22.22 19.12 16.86
N THR A 88 22.01 17.88 17.35
CA THR A 88 23.06 17.11 18.03
C THR A 88 23.91 16.30 17.05
N GLY A 89 23.48 16.19 15.79
CA GLY A 89 24.15 15.42 14.75
C GLY A 89 24.02 13.90 14.89
N SER A 90 23.18 13.41 15.82
CA SER A 90 23.05 11.97 16.09
C SER A 90 22.42 11.17 14.95
N ASP A 91 21.73 11.86 14.03
CA ASP A 91 21.07 11.29 12.86
C ASP A 91 21.77 11.63 11.53
N VAL A 92 23.00 12.17 11.60
CA VAL A 92 23.83 12.40 10.40
C VAL A 92 24.02 11.07 9.64
N LEU A 93 23.81 11.12 8.32
CA LEU A 93 23.86 9.99 7.39
C LEU A 93 22.82 8.87 7.63
N GLN A 94 21.89 9.03 8.58
CA GLN A 94 20.75 8.11 8.66
C GLN A 94 19.85 8.26 7.43
N SER A 95 19.21 7.17 7.02
CA SER A 95 18.37 7.13 5.84
C SER A 95 17.00 6.54 6.14
N GLY A 96 15.97 7.01 5.43
CA GLY A 96 14.60 6.54 5.58
C GLY A 96 13.72 6.98 4.43
N GLY A 97 12.41 6.76 4.57
CA GLY A 97 11.39 7.07 3.57
C GLY A 97 11.17 5.96 2.54
N ASN A 98 10.07 6.08 1.78
CA ASN A 98 9.74 5.22 0.66
C ASN A 98 9.07 6.07 -0.44
N ASP A 99 9.27 5.67 -1.69
CA ASP A 99 8.65 6.27 -2.87
C ASP A 99 7.24 5.70 -3.14
N SER A 100 6.88 4.63 -2.43
CA SER A 100 5.55 4.04 -2.51
C SER A 100 4.91 3.83 -1.14
N LEU A 101 3.58 3.94 -1.11
CA LEU A 101 2.76 3.63 0.05
C LEU A 101 1.61 2.72 -0.38
N LYS A 102 1.38 1.66 0.40
CA LYS A 102 0.15 0.87 0.32
C LYS A 102 -0.78 1.30 1.45
N ILE A 103 -1.98 1.77 1.11
CA ILE A 103 -3.00 2.11 2.10
C ILE A 103 -3.55 0.81 2.67
N ALA A 104 -3.49 0.68 3.99
CA ALA A 104 -4.07 -0.44 4.74
C ALA A 104 -5.24 0.05 5.61
N GLU A 105 -6.00 -0.88 6.16
CA GLU A 105 -7.20 -0.58 6.96
C GLU A 105 -6.90 0.39 8.12
N GLN A 106 -5.75 0.24 8.79
CA GLN A 106 -5.33 1.14 9.88
C GLN A 106 -5.04 2.58 9.43
N ASN A 107 -4.92 2.84 8.12
CA ASN A 107 -4.74 4.18 7.57
C ASN A 107 -6.06 4.86 7.22
N LEU A 108 -7.19 4.14 7.26
CA LEU A 108 -8.50 4.67 6.92
C LEU A 108 -9.15 5.34 8.14
N PRO A 109 -9.73 6.54 7.98
CA PRO A 109 -10.58 7.12 9.02
C PRO A 109 -11.77 6.21 9.34
N ALA A 110 -12.20 6.23 10.61
CA ALA A 110 -13.42 5.55 11.03
C ALA A 110 -14.62 6.08 10.25
N HIS A 111 -15.38 5.18 9.64
CA HIS A 111 -16.58 5.49 8.88
C HIS A 111 -17.60 4.35 9.06
N SER A 112 -18.87 4.63 8.79
CA SER A 112 -19.93 3.64 8.90
C SER A 112 -20.94 3.78 7.77
N HIS A 113 -21.53 2.65 7.39
CA HIS A 113 -22.62 2.59 6.44
C HIS A 113 -23.81 1.93 7.13
N THR A 114 -24.90 2.67 7.30
CA THR A 114 -26.15 2.10 7.83
C THR A 114 -26.90 1.41 6.71
N VAL A 115 -27.12 0.10 6.84
CA VAL A 115 -27.90 -0.70 5.88
C VAL A 115 -29.08 -1.33 6.59
N ASN A 116 -30.30 -0.94 6.20
CA ASN A 116 -31.55 -1.51 6.70
C ASN A 116 -32.40 -1.96 5.51
N LEU A 117 -32.37 -3.26 5.19
CA LEU A 117 -33.10 -3.85 4.07
C LEU A 117 -34.14 -4.85 4.58
N THR A 118 -35.41 -4.52 4.34
CA THR A 118 -36.56 -5.41 4.56
C THR A 118 -37.43 -5.31 3.33
N THR A 119 -37.94 -6.45 2.83
CA THR A 119 -38.96 -6.40 1.77
C THR A 119 -40.26 -5.88 2.35
N ASP A 120 -41.10 -5.24 1.53
CA ASP A 120 -42.45 -4.90 1.94
C ASP A 120 -43.23 -6.17 2.35
N LEU A 121 -44.24 -5.98 3.20
CA LEU A 121 -45.23 -7.02 3.51
C LEU A 121 -46.02 -7.32 2.24
N TYR A 122 -45.86 -8.53 1.73
CA TYR A 122 -46.62 -8.99 0.57
C TYR A 122 -47.50 -10.18 0.98
N ASP A 123 -48.79 -10.08 0.66
CA ASP A 123 -49.77 -11.12 0.91
C ASP A 123 -50.04 -11.87 -0.40
N HIS A 124 -49.71 -13.16 -0.42
CA HIS A 124 -49.99 -14.02 -1.56
C HIS A 124 -51.46 -14.48 -1.57
N GLY A 125 -52.21 -14.18 -0.52
CA GLY A 125 -53.62 -14.53 -0.39
C GLY A 125 -53.81 -16.04 -0.33
N THR A 126 -54.89 -16.51 -0.97
CA THR A 126 -55.22 -17.92 -1.06
C THR A 126 -54.80 -18.46 -2.42
N ILE A 127 -53.95 -19.49 -2.43
CA ILE A 127 -53.49 -20.15 -3.65
C ILE A 127 -54.07 -21.57 -3.70
N ASP A 128 -54.52 -21.97 -4.89
CA ASP A 128 -55.02 -23.33 -5.14
C ASP A 128 -53.86 -24.32 -5.32
N THR A 129 -54.02 -25.55 -4.83
CA THR A 129 -53.11 -26.67 -5.15
C THR A 129 -53.23 -27.04 -6.61
N THR A 130 -52.20 -27.68 -7.17
CA THR A 130 -52.29 -28.27 -8.50
C THR A 130 -53.43 -29.30 -8.57
N ASN A 131 -54.24 -29.24 -9.62
CA ASN A 131 -55.29 -30.23 -9.86
C ASN A 131 -54.65 -31.52 -10.41
N ASN A 132 -54.87 -32.64 -9.74
CA ASN A 132 -54.38 -33.97 -10.15
C ASN A 132 -55.44 -34.83 -10.86
N GLY A 133 -56.55 -34.21 -11.26
CA GLY A 133 -57.67 -34.88 -11.90
C GLY A 133 -58.56 -35.63 -10.91
N SER A 134 -59.75 -36.00 -11.38
CA SER A 134 -60.74 -36.71 -10.58
C SER A 134 -60.26 -38.12 -10.26
N HIS A 135 -60.43 -38.51 -9.00
CA HIS A 135 -60.21 -39.86 -8.54
C HIS A 135 -61.39 -40.32 -7.67
N ILE A 136 -61.52 -41.65 -7.53
CA ILE A 136 -62.55 -42.29 -6.72
C ILE A 136 -61.89 -43.13 -5.63
N HIS A 137 -62.48 -43.14 -4.44
CA HIS A 137 -62.13 -44.07 -3.37
C HIS A 137 -63.12 -45.23 -3.35
N THR A 138 -62.62 -46.42 -3.07
CA THR A 138 -63.45 -47.61 -2.83
C THR A 138 -63.50 -47.89 -1.34
N GLY A 139 -64.67 -48.22 -0.82
CA GLY A 139 -64.85 -48.62 0.58
C GLY A 139 -65.80 -49.80 0.71
N ASN A 140 -65.78 -50.43 1.88
CA ASN A 140 -66.68 -51.55 2.19
C ASN A 140 -67.85 -51.06 3.05
N ILE A 141 -69.06 -51.52 2.73
CA ILE A 141 -70.28 -51.20 3.49
C ILE A 141 -70.74 -52.44 4.27
N GLY A 142 -70.81 -52.30 5.60
CA GLY A 142 -71.45 -53.28 6.48
C GLY A 142 -72.96 -53.07 6.53
N ARG A 143 -73.72 -54.16 6.41
CA ARG A 143 -75.20 -54.15 6.37
C ARG A 143 -75.80 -55.19 7.31
N SER A 144 -76.43 -54.76 8.39
CA SER A 144 -77.19 -55.65 9.28
C SER A 144 -78.69 -55.44 9.11
N GLY A 145 -79.44 -56.53 8.89
CA GLY A 145 -80.90 -56.46 8.73
C GLY A 145 -81.38 -55.61 7.55
N GLY A 146 -80.56 -55.46 6.50
CA GLY A 146 -80.86 -54.60 5.34
C GLY A 146 -80.49 -53.13 5.51
N SER A 147 -80.16 -52.70 6.73
CA SER A 147 -79.74 -51.33 7.04
C SER A 147 -78.22 -51.20 7.01
N ILE A 148 -77.73 -50.05 6.53
CA ILE A 148 -76.30 -49.71 6.56
C ILE A 148 -75.91 -49.44 8.02
N THR A 149 -74.92 -50.19 8.53
CA THR A 149 -74.47 -50.06 9.93
C THR A 149 -73.05 -49.49 10.05
N THR A 150 -72.21 -49.65 9.02
CA THR A 150 -70.81 -49.19 9.06
C THR A 150 -70.27 -48.94 7.66
N ILE A 151 -69.42 -47.94 7.50
CA ILE A 151 -68.65 -47.67 6.27
C ILE A 151 -67.17 -47.64 6.68
N ALA A 152 -66.33 -48.48 6.05
CA ALA A 152 -64.90 -48.57 6.34
C ALA A 152 -64.05 -48.19 5.11
N GLY A 153 -63.00 -47.39 5.33
CA GLY A 153 -62.20 -46.73 4.29
C GLY A 153 -60.94 -47.47 3.83
N ALA A 154 -60.69 -48.69 4.31
CA ALA A 154 -59.61 -49.55 3.87
C ALA A 154 -60.01 -51.02 4.10
N THR A 155 -59.26 -51.95 3.52
CA THR A 155 -59.36 -53.42 3.65
C THR A 155 -59.21 -53.89 5.10
N ALA A 156 -60.13 -53.50 5.97
CA ALA A 156 -60.45 -54.31 7.12
C ALA A 156 -61.13 -55.56 6.54
N ASP A 157 -60.58 -56.74 6.86
CA ASP A 157 -61.20 -58.06 6.67
C ASP A 157 -62.47 -58.18 7.54
N VAL A 158 -63.38 -57.24 7.37
CA VAL A 158 -64.73 -57.32 7.88
C VAL A 158 -65.49 -58.09 6.82
N GLY A 159 -65.88 -59.32 7.12
CA GLY A 159 -66.62 -60.23 6.23
C GLY A 159 -68.01 -59.73 5.83
N TRP A 160 -68.06 -58.67 5.02
CA TRP A 160 -69.26 -58.00 4.52
C TRP A 160 -69.17 -57.85 3.00
N THR A 161 -70.28 -58.11 2.31
CA THR A 161 -70.32 -58.59 0.94
C THR A 161 -70.59 -57.51 -0.12
N SER A 162 -70.20 -56.26 0.10
CA SER A 162 -70.39 -55.24 -0.94
C SER A 162 -69.28 -54.19 -0.96
N ASN A 163 -68.43 -54.28 -1.99
CA ASN A 163 -67.60 -53.18 -2.44
C ASN A 163 -68.52 -52.06 -2.91
N ALA A 164 -68.47 -50.91 -2.25
CA ALA A 164 -69.17 -49.72 -2.69
C ALA A 164 -68.15 -48.73 -3.26
N VAL A 165 -68.38 -48.30 -4.49
CA VAL A 165 -67.62 -47.20 -5.10
C VAL A 165 -68.24 -45.90 -4.61
N MET A 166 -67.44 -45.07 -3.94
CA MET A 166 -67.87 -43.71 -3.63
C MET A 166 -67.94 -42.92 -4.94
N LYS A 167 -69.01 -42.15 -5.13
CA LYS A 167 -69.15 -41.33 -6.34
C LYS A 167 -68.00 -40.34 -6.43
N ALA A 168 -67.48 -40.14 -7.63
CA ALA A 168 -66.46 -39.12 -7.88
C ALA A 168 -67.01 -37.76 -7.44
N ALA A 169 -66.22 -37.04 -6.64
CA ALA A 169 -66.50 -35.65 -6.30
C ALA A 169 -66.15 -34.68 -7.45
N GLY A 170 -65.64 -35.21 -8.57
CA GLY A 170 -65.07 -34.44 -9.67
C GLY A 170 -63.62 -34.01 -9.40
N ASP A 171 -63.06 -33.29 -10.36
CA ASP A 171 -61.80 -32.59 -10.22
C ASP A 171 -61.94 -31.51 -9.15
N HIS A 172 -61.01 -31.48 -8.19
CA HIS A 172 -60.99 -30.41 -7.20
C HIS A 172 -59.56 -30.01 -6.86
N VAL A 173 -59.45 -28.78 -6.36
CA VAL A 173 -58.23 -28.21 -5.83
C VAL A 173 -58.47 -27.86 -4.37
N HIS A 174 -57.41 -27.94 -3.56
CA HIS A 174 -57.42 -27.45 -2.20
C HIS A 174 -56.88 -26.02 -2.15
N LYS A 175 -57.33 -25.25 -1.18
CA LYS A 175 -56.88 -23.87 -0.96
C LYS A 175 -55.92 -23.81 0.20
N THR A 176 -54.80 -23.12 0.01
CA THR A 176 -53.83 -22.82 1.08
C THR A 176 -53.66 -21.32 1.19
N GLN A 177 -53.75 -20.81 2.42
CA GLN A 177 -53.52 -19.40 2.71
C GLN A 177 -52.03 -19.16 2.98
N ILE A 178 -51.40 -18.32 2.18
CA ILE A 178 -50.03 -17.85 2.39
C ILE A 178 -50.13 -16.37 2.74
N GLY A 179 -50.31 -16.10 4.05
CA GLY A 179 -50.53 -14.75 4.55
C GLY A 179 -49.34 -13.80 4.36
N ALA A 180 -49.56 -12.55 4.73
CA ALA A 180 -48.57 -11.49 4.63
C ALA A 180 -47.27 -11.85 5.37
N HIS A 181 -46.16 -11.85 4.64
CA HIS A 181 -44.83 -12.06 5.22
C HIS A 181 -43.81 -11.13 4.55
N SER A 182 -42.64 -11.04 5.17
CA SER A 182 -41.49 -10.29 4.66
C SER A 182 -40.23 -11.13 4.78
N HIS A 183 -39.22 -10.78 3.99
CA HIS A 183 -37.93 -11.42 4.02
C HIS A 183 -36.87 -10.46 4.55
N LYS A 184 -35.97 -11.01 5.37
CA LYS A 184 -34.71 -10.33 5.71
C LYS A 184 -33.74 -10.57 4.56
N VAL A 185 -33.26 -9.50 3.96
CA VAL A 185 -32.24 -9.57 2.91
C VAL A 185 -30.86 -9.43 3.55
N LYS A 186 -29.96 -10.37 3.25
CA LYS A 186 -28.56 -10.31 3.66
C LYS A 186 -27.67 -10.56 2.45
N GLY A 187 -26.55 -9.86 2.41
CA GLY A 187 -25.53 -10.01 1.39
C GLY A 187 -24.30 -9.21 1.76
N ASN A 188 -23.23 -9.40 1.00
CA ASN A 188 -21.98 -8.69 1.12
C ASN A 188 -21.74 -7.90 -0.16
N THR A 189 -21.14 -6.72 -0.04
CA THR A 189 -20.50 -6.09 -1.19
C THR A 189 -19.17 -6.78 -1.45
N ASN A 190 -18.66 -6.67 -2.67
CA ASN A 190 -17.27 -7.04 -2.96
C ASN A 190 -16.30 -6.13 -2.19
N ASP A 191 -15.03 -6.53 -2.19
CA ASP A 191 -13.94 -5.73 -1.61
C ASP A 191 -13.87 -4.35 -2.27
N SER A 192 -13.66 -3.33 -1.44
CA SER A 192 -13.42 -1.97 -1.91
C SER A 192 -11.92 -1.69 -1.99
N GLY A 193 -11.46 -1.22 -3.15
CA GLY A 193 -10.06 -0.89 -3.42
C GLY A 193 -9.25 -2.04 -4.02
N SER A 194 -8.19 -1.70 -4.76
CA SER A 194 -7.32 -2.67 -5.43
C SER A 194 -6.09 -3.09 -4.61
N GLY A 195 -5.80 -2.38 -3.52
CA GLY A 195 -4.58 -2.59 -2.73
C GLY A 195 -3.29 -2.26 -3.51
N GLU A 196 -3.41 -1.53 -4.63
CA GLU A 196 -2.29 -1.07 -5.43
C GLU A 196 -1.44 -0.06 -4.68
N GLN A 197 -0.16 -0.01 -5.03
CA GLN A 197 0.75 0.97 -4.45
C GLN A 197 0.49 2.36 -5.03
N VAL A 198 0.46 3.35 -4.15
CA VAL A 198 0.43 4.76 -4.53
C VAL A 198 1.87 5.24 -4.64
N ASN A 199 2.24 5.76 -5.82
CA ASN A 199 3.51 6.44 -6.00
C ASN A 199 3.45 7.82 -5.33
N ILE A 200 4.35 8.06 -4.38
CA ILE A 200 4.46 9.29 -3.60
C ILE A 200 5.78 10.02 -3.85
N THR A 201 6.53 9.64 -4.88
CA THR A 201 7.77 10.32 -5.27
C THR A 201 7.51 11.78 -5.61
N ASN A 202 8.21 12.70 -4.93
CA ASN A 202 8.15 14.13 -5.24
C ASN A 202 8.81 14.44 -6.58
N SER A 203 8.56 15.61 -7.17
CA SER A 203 9.36 16.11 -8.31
C SER A 203 10.76 16.52 -7.84
N PHE A 204 11.81 16.14 -8.58
CA PHE A 204 13.20 16.33 -8.15
C PHE A 204 14.22 16.35 -9.28
N ILE A 205 15.40 16.89 -8.98
CA ILE A 205 16.61 16.82 -9.81
C ILE A 205 17.63 15.95 -9.08
N LYS A 206 18.33 15.07 -9.82
CA LYS A 206 19.37 14.19 -9.28
C LYS A 206 20.74 14.79 -9.56
N LEU A 207 21.52 15.02 -8.50
CA LEU A 207 22.93 15.41 -8.57
C LEU A 207 23.80 14.29 -8.01
N ALA A 208 25.04 14.20 -8.47
CA ALA A 208 26.05 13.30 -7.92
C ALA A 208 26.64 13.88 -6.63
N GLY A 209 26.12 13.46 -5.48
CA GLY A 209 26.62 13.88 -4.17
C GLY A 209 27.73 12.98 -3.65
N TRP A 210 28.79 13.60 -3.12
CA TRP A 210 29.95 12.95 -2.53
C TRP A 210 30.32 13.61 -1.20
N TYR A 211 30.95 12.86 -0.30
CA TYR A 211 31.53 13.42 0.92
C TYR A 211 32.98 12.99 1.09
N ARG A 212 33.82 13.89 1.60
CA ARG A 212 35.24 13.62 1.78
C ARG A 212 35.47 12.69 2.97
N THR A 213 36.26 11.65 2.79
CA THR A 213 36.61 10.66 3.83
C THR A 213 38.08 10.74 4.27
N ALA A 214 38.98 11.23 3.41
CA ALA A 214 40.37 11.51 3.72
C ALA A 214 40.91 12.64 2.85
#